data_AF-A0A933XII3-F1
#
_entry.id   AF-A0A933XII3-F1
#
_cell.length_a   1.000
_cell.length_b   1.000
_cell.length_c   1.000
_cell.angle_alpha   90.00
_cell.angle_beta   90.00
_cell.angle_gamma   90.00
#
_symmetry.space_group_name_H-M   'P 1'
#
loop_
_entity.id
_entity.type
_entity.pdbx_description
1 polymer ?
#
loop_
_entity_poly.entity_id
_entity_poly.type
_entity_poly.pdbx_seq_one_letter_code
_entity_poly.pdbx_strand_id
1 'polypeptide(L)'
;ETYRLEDAEMAIVVMSSAAGTTKDIIDQYRDKGVKVGLLKPRLFRPFPYLEIADALKHLKAIAVLDRADSFGGYGPLFLEISGAVMSMNTKPAMINKIFGLGGRDYLPDQGEKVIDELITIAKTGKVQTVKEYIGVRE
;
A
#
# COMPACT_ATOMS: atom_id res chain seq x y z
N GLU A 1 -0.41 -13.19 -0.18
CA GLU A 1 -1.59 -13.33 -1.06
C GLU A 1 -1.64 -12.10 -1.95
N THR A 2 -1.78 -12.31 -3.26
CA THR A 2 -1.98 -11.24 -4.24
C THR A 2 -3.46 -11.15 -4.61
N TYR A 3 -3.91 -9.98 -5.02
CA TYR A 3 -5.26 -9.78 -5.55
C TYR A 3 -5.22 -8.73 -6.66
N ARG A 4 -5.57 -9.14 -7.89
CA ARG A 4 -5.48 -8.31 -9.11
C ARG A 4 -4.13 -7.59 -9.21
N LEU A 5 -3.03 -8.30 -8.96
CA LEU A 5 -1.70 -7.70 -8.89
C LEU A 5 -0.90 -7.91 -10.17
N GLU A 6 -1.23 -8.96 -10.93
CA GLU A 6 -0.46 -9.49 -12.05
C GLU A 6 -0.30 -8.47 -13.19
N ASP A 7 -1.34 -7.70 -13.46
CA ASP A 7 -1.37 -6.65 -14.49
C ASP A 7 -1.37 -5.23 -13.90
N ALA A 8 -1.21 -5.10 -12.59
CA ALA A 8 -1.30 -3.83 -11.88
C ALA A 8 -0.12 -2.91 -12.22
N GLU A 9 -0.38 -1.61 -12.27
CA GLU A 9 0.65 -0.57 -12.33
C GLU A 9 0.94 0.03 -10.95
N MET A 10 -0.01 -0.11 -10.02
CA MET A 10 0.11 0.38 -8.66
C MET A 10 -0.52 -0.60 -7.69
N ALA A 11 -0.09 -0.61 -6.42
CA ALA A 11 -0.69 -1.49 -5.43
C ALA A 11 -0.82 -0.87 -4.05
N ILE A 12 -1.83 -1.35 -3.33
CA ILE A 12 -1.90 -1.21 -1.87
C ILE A 12 -1.27 -2.44 -1.24
N VAL A 13 -0.45 -2.25 -0.21
CA VAL A 13 0.02 -3.31 0.67
C VAL A 13 -0.61 -3.10 2.04
N VAL A 14 -1.42 -4.06 2.49
CA VAL A 14 -2.08 -3.99 3.80
C VAL A 14 -2.27 -5.37 4.40
N MET A 15 -2.21 -5.46 5.73
CA MET A 15 -2.41 -6.70 6.47
C MET A 15 -3.80 -6.78 7.12
N SER A 16 -4.16 -7.99 7.56
CA SER A 16 -5.32 -8.26 8.42
C SER A 16 -6.67 -7.88 7.79
N SER A 17 -7.61 -7.33 8.59
CA SER A 17 -9.00 -7.10 8.19
C SER A 17 -9.20 -5.99 7.17
N ALA A 18 -8.34 -4.97 7.17
CA ALA A 18 -8.42 -3.86 6.23
C ALA A 18 -8.30 -4.31 4.76
N ALA A 19 -7.59 -5.42 4.53
CA ALA A 19 -7.49 -6.03 3.21
C ALA A 19 -8.85 -6.42 2.60
N GLY A 20 -9.88 -6.71 3.41
CA GLY A 20 -11.23 -7.00 2.90
C GLY A 20 -11.81 -5.76 2.22
N THR A 21 -11.94 -4.67 2.98
CA THR A 21 -12.40 -3.37 2.47
C THR A 21 -11.58 -2.88 1.29
N THR A 22 -10.24 -3.04 1.32
CA THR A 22 -9.38 -2.65 0.21
C THR A 22 -9.69 -3.43 -1.09
N LYS A 23 -10.07 -4.70 -1.02
CA LYS A 23 -10.47 -5.47 -2.22
C LYS A 23 -11.71 -4.89 -2.87
N ASP A 24 -12.73 -4.56 -2.07
CA ASP A 24 -13.98 -3.99 -2.57
C ASP A 24 -13.75 -2.64 -3.28
N ILE A 25 -12.85 -1.80 -2.75
CA ILE A 25 -12.47 -0.54 -3.39
C ILE A 25 -11.68 -0.80 -4.68
N ILE A 26 -10.74 -1.75 -4.66
CA ILE A 26 -9.96 -2.12 -5.85
C ILE A 26 -10.87 -2.58 -6.97
N ASP A 27 -11.89 -3.39 -6.68
CA ASP A 27 -12.84 -3.84 -7.70
C ASP A 27 -13.57 -2.64 -8.36
N GLN A 28 -14.04 -1.68 -7.57
CA GLN A 28 -14.67 -0.47 -8.10
C GLN A 28 -13.75 0.37 -8.99
N TYR A 29 -12.46 0.45 -8.66
CA TYR A 29 -11.48 1.16 -9.49
C TYR A 29 -11.08 0.37 -10.73
N ARG A 30 -11.04 -0.97 -10.63
CA ARG A 30 -10.78 -1.87 -11.74
C ARG A 30 -11.89 -1.81 -12.79
N ASP A 31 -13.14 -1.69 -12.37
CA ASP A 31 -14.29 -1.47 -13.26
C ASP A 31 -14.19 -0.14 -14.02
N LYS A 32 -13.48 0.85 -13.46
CA LYS A 32 -13.15 2.14 -14.11
C LYS A 32 -11.87 2.08 -14.96
N GLY A 33 -11.28 0.90 -15.15
CA GLY A 33 -10.06 0.69 -15.94
C GLY A 33 -8.76 1.06 -15.22
N VAL A 34 -8.78 1.31 -13.91
CA VAL A 34 -7.56 1.61 -13.14
C VAL A 34 -6.85 0.32 -12.77
N LYS A 35 -5.58 0.19 -13.19
CA LYS A 35 -4.74 -0.98 -12.93
C LYS A 35 -4.14 -0.98 -11.53
N VAL A 36 -4.99 -1.11 -10.51
CA VAL A 36 -4.59 -1.17 -9.09
C VAL A 36 -4.74 -2.58 -8.52
N GLY A 37 -3.72 -3.05 -7.80
CA GLY A 37 -3.73 -4.36 -7.14
C GLY A 37 -3.59 -4.26 -5.63
N LEU A 38 -3.66 -5.43 -4.98
CA LEU A 38 -3.40 -5.58 -3.56
C LEU A 38 -2.36 -6.69 -3.33
N LEU A 39 -1.41 -6.39 -2.46
CA LEU A 39 -0.59 -7.40 -1.81
C LEU A 39 -0.97 -7.46 -0.34
N LYS A 40 -1.39 -8.65 0.11
CA LYS A 40 -1.70 -8.95 1.50
C LYS A 40 -0.66 -9.93 2.05
N PRO A 41 0.37 -9.44 2.77
CA PRO A 41 1.27 -10.30 3.51
C PRO A 41 0.49 -11.14 4.53
N ARG A 42 0.72 -12.46 4.51
CA ARG A 42 0.14 -13.42 5.47
C ARG A 42 1.11 -13.80 6.57
N LEU A 43 2.40 -13.56 6.35
CA LEU A 43 3.51 -13.83 7.26
C LEU A 43 4.26 -12.52 7.50
N PHE A 44 4.38 -12.10 8.76
CA PHE A 44 5.20 -10.94 9.13
C PHE A 44 6.60 -11.36 9.56
N ARG A 45 6.74 -12.50 10.24
CA ARG A 45 8.04 -13.02 10.68
C ARG A 45 8.11 -14.55 10.53
N PRO A 46 9.21 -15.10 9.97
CA PRO A 46 10.26 -14.37 9.23
C PRO A 46 9.65 -13.66 8.00
N PHE A 47 10.14 -12.45 7.67
CA PHE A 47 9.55 -11.67 6.58
C PHE A 47 10.05 -12.18 5.21
N PRO A 48 9.16 -12.50 4.25
CA PRO A 48 9.53 -13.12 2.98
C PRO A 48 10.01 -12.09 1.94
N TYR A 49 11.20 -11.53 2.14
CA TYR A 49 11.67 -10.39 1.33
C TYR A 49 11.76 -10.68 -0.17
N LEU A 50 12.24 -11.88 -0.56
CA LEU A 50 12.46 -12.22 -1.97
C LEU A 50 11.14 -12.39 -2.72
N GLU A 51 10.17 -13.07 -2.12
CA GLU A 51 8.86 -13.30 -2.70
C GLU A 51 8.06 -11.99 -2.79
N ILE A 52 8.17 -11.14 -1.77
CA ILE A 52 7.56 -9.81 -1.78
C ILE A 52 8.22 -8.95 -2.86
N ALA A 53 9.55 -9.01 -3.02
CA ALA A 53 10.23 -8.26 -4.05
C ALA A 53 9.82 -8.74 -5.46
N ASP A 54 9.74 -10.05 -5.68
CA ASP A 54 9.30 -10.58 -6.97
C ASP A 54 7.87 -10.13 -7.33
N ALA A 55 6.96 -10.14 -6.35
CA ALA A 55 5.57 -9.74 -6.53
C ALA A 55 5.35 -8.24 -6.77
N LEU A 56 6.32 -7.38 -6.43
CA LEU A 56 6.18 -5.92 -6.49
C LEU A 56 7.04 -5.26 -7.59
N LYS A 57 7.97 -5.99 -8.22
CA LYS A 57 9.00 -5.45 -9.11
C LYS A 57 8.48 -4.73 -10.36
N HIS A 58 7.27 -5.02 -10.82
CA HIS A 58 6.66 -4.44 -12.02
C HIS A 58 5.84 -3.18 -11.74
N LEU A 59 5.62 -2.84 -10.47
CA LEU A 59 4.79 -1.70 -10.08
C LEU A 59 5.53 -0.37 -10.24
N LYS A 60 4.77 0.68 -10.54
CA LYS A 60 5.24 2.07 -10.60
C LYS A 60 5.10 2.78 -9.25
N ALA A 61 4.05 2.43 -8.49
CA ALA A 61 3.74 3.07 -7.21
C ALA A 61 3.14 2.09 -6.20
N ILE A 62 3.47 2.26 -4.92
CA ILE A 62 2.98 1.42 -3.82
C ILE A 62 2.55 2.30 -2.64
N ALA A 63 1.37 2.02 -2.09
CA ALA A 63 0.95 2.54 -0.79
C ALA A 63 0.97 1.42 0.24
N VAL A 64 1.72 1.60 1.32
CA VAL A 64 1.70 0.66 2.45
C VAL A 64 0.86 1.24 3.57
N LEU A 65 -0.20 0.51 3.93
CA LEU A 65 -1.13 0.87 4.96
C LEU A 65 -0.76 0.16 6.26
N ASP A 66 -0.41 0.94 7.27
CA ASP A 66 -0.03 0.48 8.59
C ASP A 66 -1.10 0.82 9.63
N ARG A 67 -1.56 -0.18 10.37
CA ARG A 67 -2.38 0.02 11.57
C ARG A 67 -1.53 0.12 12.84
N ALA A 68 -0.38 0.76 12.71
CA ALA A 68 0.58 0.97 13.78
C ALA A 68 1.47 2.15 13.38
N ASP A 69 1.91 2.93 14.36
CA ASP A 69 2.88 3.99 14.13
C ASP A 69 4.20 3.69 14.85
N SER A 70 5.31 4.13 14.23
CA SER A 70 6.60 4.25 14.89
C SER A 70 6.94 5.74 14.98
N PHE A 71 6.87 6.32 16.18
CA PHE A 71 7.15 7.73 16.39
C PHE A 71 8.57 8.09 15.91
N GLY A 72 8.69 9.11 15.06
CA GLY A 72 9.96 9.50 14.43
C GLY A 72 10.39 8.62 13.25
N GLY A 73 9.62 7.59 12.89
CA GLY A 73 9.87 6.72 11.76
C GLY A 73 8.62 6.47 10.90
N TYR A 74 8.62 5.35 10.19
CA TYR A 74 7.51 4.87 9.36
C TYR A 74 6.81 3.69 10.02
N GLY A 75 5.63 3.34 9.49
CA GLY A 75 4.93 2.14 9.91
C GLY A 75 5.78 0.87 9.73
N PRO A 76 5.65 -0.12 10.63
CA PRO A 76 6.49 -1.31 10.61
C PRO A 76 6.37 -2.12 9.32
N LEU A 77 5.19 -2.22 8.71
CA LEU A 77 5.02 -2.90 7.43
C LEU A 77 5.69 -2.11 6.30
N PHE A 78 5.56 -0.79 6.29
CA PHE A 78 6.26 0.04 5.31
C PHE A 78 7.78 -0.17 5.33
N LEU A 79 8.37 -0.28 6.51
CA LEU A 79 9.81 -0.55 6.63
C LEU A 79 10.20 -1.91 6.04
N GLU A 80 9.39 -2.94 6.27
CA GLU A 80 9.63 -4.28 5.69
C GLU A 80 9.50 -4.30 4.17
N ILE A 81 8.44 -3.67 3.64
CA ILE A 81 8.24 -3.57 2.18
C ILE A 81 9.34 -2.74 1.54
N SER A 82 9.77 -1.65 2.18
CA SER A 82 10.89 -0.84 1.71
C SER A 82 12.18 -1.67 1.67
N GLY A 83 12.44 -2.47 2.71
CA GLY A 83 13.56 -3.41 2.75
C GLY A 83 13.53 -4.43 1.61
N ALA A 84 12.37 -5.01 1.31
CA ALA A 84 12.20 -5.91 0.17
C ALA A 84 12.49 -5.20 -1.17
N VAL A 85 11.94 -3.99 -1.35
CA VAL A 85 12.11 -3.16 -2.54
C VAL A 85 13.56 -2.71 -2.75
N MET A 86 14.36 -2.58 -1.69
CA MET A 86 15.78 -2.18 -1.82
C MET A 86 16.60 -3.12 -2.71
N SER A 87 16.25 -4.40 -2.73
CA SER A 87 16.90 -5.41 -3.57
C SER A 87 16.59 -5.28 -5.07
N MET A 88 15.60 -4.46 -5.45
CA MET A 88 15.17 -4.31 -6.85
C MET A 88 16.02 -3.30 -7.62
N ASN A 89 16.22 -3.56 -8.91
CA ASN A 89 16.87 -2.64 -9.85
C ASN A 89 16.04 -1.37 -10.08
N THR A 90 14.73 -1.55 -10.31
CA THR A 90 13.77 -0.45 -10.47
C THR A 90 12.88 -0.43 -9.24
N LYS A 91 12.78 0.73 -8.60
CA LYS A 91 12.04 0.90 -7.35
C LYS A 91 10.75 1.67 -7.63
N PRO A 92 9.58 1.16 -7.23
CA PRO A 92 8.35 1.94 -7.26
C PRO A 92 8.46 3.15 -6.33
N ALA A 93 7.74 4.21 -6.66
CA ALA A 93 7.48 5.27 -5.69
C ALA A 93 6.64 4.71 -4.53
N MET A 94 6.97 5.10 -3.30
CA MET A 94 6.32 4.53 -2.11
C MET A 94 5.76 5.60 -1.19
N ILE A 95 4.57 5.34 -0.66
CA ILE A 95 3.93 6.13 0.40
C ILE A 95 3.49 5.22 1.54
N ASN A 96 3.43 5.77 2.74
CA ASN A 96 3.00 5.14 3.97
C ASN A 96 1.77 5.85 4.51
N LYS A 97 0.70 5.09 4.78
CA LYS A 97 -0.54 5.63 5.34
C LYS A 97 -0.80 4.95 6.68
N ILE A 98 -0.76 5.73 7.74
CA ILE A 98 -1.06 5.28 9.08
C ILE A 98 -2.56 5.41 9.31
N PHE A 99 -3.24 4.30 9.64
CA PHE A 99 -4.69 4.28 9.77
C PHE A 99 -5.14 3.52 11.03
N GLY A 100 -6.42 3.67 11.38
CA GLY A 100 -7.05 2.87 12.44
C GLY A 100 -6.46 3.04 13.83
N LEU A 101 -5.74 4.14 14.08
CA LEU A 101 -5.19 4.45 15.39
C LEU A 101 -6.32 4.63 16.42
N GLY A 102 -6.11 4.10 17.62
CA GLY A 102 -7.12 4.10 18.68
C GLY A 102 -8.34 3.21 18.38
N GLY A 103 -8.18 2.19 17.53
CA GLY A 103 -9.25 1.24 17.21
C GLY A 103 -10.30 1.78 16.23
N ARG A 104 -9.98 2.86 15.51
CA ARG A 104 -10.88 3.44 14.51
C ARG A 104 -11.03 2.56 13.27
N ASP A 105 -12.16 2.71 12.62
CA ASP A 105 -12.46 1.99 11.39
C ASP A 105 -11.64 2.51 10.19
N TYR A 106 -11.33 1.58 9.30
CA TYR A 106 -10.83 1.86 7.97
C TYR A 106 -12.01 1.94 7.02
N LEU A 107 -12.36 3.17 6.64
CA LEU A 107 -13.53 3.45 5.81
C LEU A 107 -13.18 3.43 4.31
N PRO A 108 -14.14 3.11 3.42
CA PRO A 108 -13.89 3.07 1.98
C PRO A 108 -13.28 4.35 1.41
N ASP A 109 -13.78 5.53 1.80
CA ASP A 109 -13.30 6.83 1.31
C ASP A 109 -11.80 7.06 1.59
N GLN A 110 -11.27 6.46 2.67
CA GLN A 110 -9.86 6.53 3.01
C GLN A 110 -9.02 5.73 2.00
N GLY A 111 -9.50 4.55 1.58
CA GLY A 111 -8.83 3.76 0.55
C GLY A 111 -8.94 4.36 -0.85
N GLU A 112 -10.10 4.96 -1.18
CA GLU A 112 -10.29 5.67 -2.46
C GLU A 112 -9.28 6.81 -2.63
N LYS A 113 -9.13 7.66 -1.60
CA LYS A 113 -8.12 8.74 -1.59
C LYS A 113 -6.70 8.22 -1.81
N VAL A 114 -6.36 7.07 -1.21
CA VAL A 114 -5.04 6.44 -1.41
C VAL A 114 -4.85 5.98 -2.85
N ILE A 115 -5.87 5.41 -3.49
CA ILE A 115 -5.77 5.00 -4.89
C ILE A 115 -5.65 6.22 -5.81
N ASP A 116 -6.40 7.29 -5.57
CA ASP A 116 -6.30 8.53 -6.36
C ASP A 116 -4.91 9.16 -6.29
N GLU A 117 -4.29 9.13 -5.12
CA GLU A 117 -2.91 9.55 -4.93
C GLU A 117 -1.93 8.64 -5.68
N LEU A 118 -2.10 7.32 -5.60
CA LEU A 118 -1.30 6.36 -6.37
C LEU A 118 -1.42 6.57 -7.88
N ILE A 119 -2.60 6.91 -8.41
CA ILE A 119 -2.78 7.24 -9.83
C ILE A 119 -1.91 8.45 -10.20
N THR A 120 -1.89 9.47 -9.35
CA THR A 120 -1.11 10.69 -9.56
C THR A 120 0.39 10.39 -9.50
N ILE A 121 0.83 9.60 -8.51
CA ILE A 121 2.22 9.19 -8.36
C ILE A 121 2.66 8.30 -9.54
N ALA A 122 1.85 7.34 -9.97
CA ALA A 122 2.18 6.46 -11.09
C ALA A 122 2.33 7.22 -12.43
N LYS A 123 1.61 8.34 -12.60
CA LYS A 123 1.71 9.21 -13.78
C LYS A 123 2.90 10.16 -13.73
N THR A 124 3.23 10.69 -12.54
CA THR A 124 4.18 11.81 -12.40
C THR A 124 5.54 11.41 -11.80
N GLY A 125 5.61 10.27 -11.11
CA GLY A 125 6.74 9.86 -10.29
C GLY A 125 6.97 10.72 -9.04
N LYS A 126 6.09 11.67 -8.74
CA LYS A 126 6.29 12.64 -7.65
C LYS A 126 5.51 12.26 -6.40
N VAL A 127 6.22 12.08 -5.30
CA VAL A 127 5.65 11.91 -3.96
C VAL A 127 5.74 13.26 -3.23
N GLN A 128 4.62 13.77 -2.73
CA GLN A 128 4.60 15.02 -1.94
C GLN A 128 4.99 14.74 -0.48
N THR A 129 4.29 13.79 0.13
CA THR A 129 4.51 13.38 1.52
C THR A 129 4.62 11.87 1.58
N VAL A 130 5.70 11.36 2.19
CA VAL A 130 5.92 9.91 2.27
C VAL A 130 5.03 9.29 3.34
N LYS A 131 4.81 9.95 4.49
CA LYS A 131 4.03 9.42 5.60
C LYS A 131 2.90 10.36 5.98
N GLU A 132 1.68 9.86 5.96
CA GLU A 132 0.50 10.61 6.40
C GLU A 132 -0.42 9.75 7.27
N TYR A 133 -1.18 10.42 8.13
CA TYR A 133 -2.23 9.79 8.93
C TYR A 133 -3.56 9.96 8.22
N ILE A 134 -4.35 8.88 8.16
CA ILE A 134 -5.70 8.90 7.59
C ILE A 134 -6.72 8.48 8.65
N GLY A 135 -7.87 9.14 8.67
CA GLY A 135 -8.95 8.85 9.64
C GLY A 135 -8.69 9.36 11.07
N VAL A 136 -7.69 10.21 11.26
CA VAL A 136 -7.46 10.94 12.52
C VAL A 136 -8.34 12.19 12.57
N ARG A 137 -8.71 12.63 13.79
CA ARG A 137 -9.37 13.94 13.97
C ARG A 137 -8.27 15.00 14.07
N GLU A 138 -8.53 16.19 13.56
CA GLU A 138 -7.74 17.40 13.88
C GLU A 138 -7.71 17.65 15.39
#